data_AF-G5Q2Y2-F1
#
_entry.id   AF-G5Q2Y2-F1
#
_cell.length_a   1.000
_cell.length_b   1.000
_cell.length_c   1.000
_cell.angle_alpha   90.00
_cell.angle_beta   90.00
_cell.angle_gamma   90.00
#
_symmetry.space_group_name_H-M   'P 1'
#
loop_
_entity.id
_entity.type
_entity.pdbx_description
1 polymer ?
#
loop_
_entity_poly.entity_id
_entity_poly.type
_entity_poly.pdbx_seq_one_letter_code
_entity_poly.pdbx_strand_id
1 'polypeptide(L)'
;MMTYDRNRNAITTGSRVMISGTGHTGIIKAIESEGLDAGQIRRGKTLDAGQIRRGTRGKTVIVEGCEGKFAPVELIRLGMN
;
A
#
# COMPACT_ATOMS: atom_id res chain seq x y z
N MET A 1 6.00 -5.40 -7.20
CA MET A 1 6.92 -5.34 -6.04
C MET A 1 6.21 -5.86 -4.80
N MET A 2 6.95 -6.12 -3.72
CA MET A 2 6.37 -6.48 -2.41
C MET A 2 6.48 -5.29 -1.44
N THR A 3 5.49 -5.17 -0.55
CA THR A 3 5.52 -4.25 0.59
C THR A 3 4.87 -4.92 1.80
N TYR A 4 4.63 -4.16 2.87
CA TYR A 4 4.05 -4.68 4.11
C TYR A 4 2.82 -3.89 4.52
N ASP A 5 1.79 -4.60 4.96
CA ASP A 5 0.55 -4.03 5.48
C ASP A 5 0.75 -3.42 6.89
N ARG A 6 -0.33 -2.95 7.50
CA ARG A 6 -0.33 -2.43 8.89
C ARG A 6 0.28 -3.38 9.91
N ASN A 7 0.02 -4.67 9.77
CA ASN A 7 0.44 -5.72 10.70
C ASN A 7 1.80 -6.33 10.32
N ARG A 8 2.55 -5.66 9.42
CA ARG A 8 3.82 -6.12 8.85
C ARG A 8 3.72 -7.46 8.11
N ASN A 9 2.53 -7.81 7.63
CA ASN A 9 2.38 -8.92 6.71
C ASN A 9 2.83 -8.52 5.31
N ALA A 10 3.49 -9.45 4.63
CA ALA A 10 3.80 -9.33 3.22
C ALA A 10 2.54 -9.13 2.38
N ILE A 11 2.54 -8.13 1.50
CA ILE A 11 1.50 -7.92 0.49
C ILE A 11 2.13 -7.64 -0.88
N THR A 12 1.48 -8.15 -1.91
CA THR A 12 1.86 -8.04 -3.32
C THR A 12 0.62 -7.77 -4.17
N THR A 13 0.80 -7.41 -5.44
CA THR A 13 -0.29 -7.38 -6.42
C THR A 13 -1.06 -8.70 -6.39
N GLY A 14 -2.40 -8.63 -6.42
CA GLY A 14 -3.28 -9.80 -6.27
C GLY A 14 -3.65 -10.14 -4.83
N SER A 15 -2.95 -9.63 -3.82
CA SER A 15 -3.34 -9.84 -2.42
C SER A 15 -4.71 -9.21 -2.13
N ARG A 16 -5.55 -9.92 -1.36
CA ARG A 16 -6.83 -9.39 -0.86
C ARG A 16 -6.58 -8.59 0.41
N VAL A 17 -7.06 -7.35 0.45
CA VAL A 17 -6.84 -6.42 1.55
C VAL A 17 -8.12 -5.71 1.96
N MET A 18 -8.11 -5.18 3.18
CA MET A 18 -9.10 -4.23 3.70
C MET A 18 -8.42 -2.89 3.98
N ILE A 19 -9.09 -1.78 3.63
CA ILE A 19 -8.69 -0.44 4.07
C ILE A 19 -9.12 -0.28 5.52
N SER A 20 -8.14 -0.21 6.41
CA SER A 20 -8.35 -0.24 7.84
C SER A 20 -9.19 0.94 8.33
N GLY A 21 -10.14 0.65 9.21
CA GLY A 21 -11.07 1.64 9.75
C GLY A 21 -12.25 1.98 8.83
N THR A 22 -12.25 1.54 7.57
CA THR A 22 -13.35 1.80 6.63
C THR A 22 -14.21 0.57 6.33
N GLY A 23 -13.70 -0.64 6.58
CA GLY A 23 -14.36 -1.90 6.23
C GLY A 23 -14.35 -2.24 4.72
N HIS A 24 -13.88 -1.35 3.86
CA HIS A 24 -13.85 -1.59 2.41
C HIS A 24 -12.76 -2.60 2.07
N THR A 25 -13.10 -3.58 1.24
CA THR A 25 -12.17 -4.64 0.81
C THR A 25 -11.98 -4.62 -0.69
N GLY A 26 -10.81 -5.07 -1.14
CA GLY A 26 -10.51 -5.19 -2.56
C GLY A 26 -9.21 -5.96 -2.80
N ILE A 27 -8.81 -6.03 -4.07
CA ILE A 27 -7.58 -6.68 -4.52
C ILE A 27 -6.55 -5.60 -4.86
N ILE A 28 -5.29 -5.78 -4.45
CA ILE A 28 -4.22 -4.88 -4.85
C ILE A 28 -4.00 -4.99 -6.38
N LYS A 29 -4.24 -3.90 -7.11
CA LYS A 29 -3.94 -3.80 -8.55
C LYS A 29 -2.51 -3.40 -8.82
N ALA A 30 -1.97 -2.47 -8.05
CA ALA A 30 -0.62 -1.98 -8.24
C ALA A 30 0.01 -1.52 -6.92
N ILE A 31 1.34 -1.61 -6.87
CA ILE A 31 2.14 -1.00 -5.81
C ILE A 31 3.16 -0.12 -6.53
N GLU A 32 3.15 1.16 -6.20
CA GLU A 32 3.98 2.20 -6.81
C GLU A 32 4.96 2.74 -5.77
N SER A 33 6.04 3.38 -6.24
CA SER A 33 7.11 3.91 -5.40
C SER A 33 7.59 5.28 -5.89
N GLU A 34 6.64 6.19 -6.07
CA GLU A 34 6.88 7.48 -6.72
C GLU A 34 7.95 8.31 -5.99
N GLY A 35 8.95 8.76 -6.75
CA GLY A 35 10.06 9.57 -6.26
C GLY A 35 11.03 8.86 -5.29
N LEU A 36 10.97 7.54 -5.18
CA LEU A 36 11.96 6.76 -4.43
C LEU A 36 13.04 6.20 -5.37
N ASP A 37 14.30 6.28 -4.94
CA ASP A 37 15.39 5.55 -5.57
C ASP A 37 15.33 4.04 -5.23
N ALA A 38 16.05 3.21 -5.99
CA ALA A 38 16.08 1.76 -5.80
C ALA A 38 16.53 1.34 -4.38
N GLY A 39 17.44 2.09 -3.76
CA GLY A 39 17.90 1.85 -2.39
C GLY A 39 16.81 2.17 -1.35
N GLN A 40 16.08 3.27 -1.53
CA GLN A 40 14.96 3.68 -0.67
C GLN A 40 13.78 2.70 -0.76
N ILE A 41 13.51 2.18 -1.96
CA ILE A 41 12.49 1.13 -2.17
C ILE A 41 12.86 -0.13 -1.39
N ARG A 42 14.13 -0.56 -1.46
CA ARG A 42 14.66 -1.73 -0.75
C ARG A 42 14.64 -1.53 0.77
N ARG A 43 14.95 -0.32 1.26
CA ARG A 43 14.88 0.04 2.68
C ARG A 43 13.45 0.19 3.22
N GLY A 44 12.43 0.02 2.39
CA GLY A 44 11.04 -0.09 2.85
C GLY A 44 10.39 1.25 3.25
N LYS A 45 10.83 2.39 2.70
CA LYS A 45 10.21 3.68 3.01
C LYS A 45 8.73 3.66 2.63
N THR A 46 7.88 3.70 3.65
CA THR A 46 6.42 3.63 3.54
C THR A 46 5.86 4.97 3.99
N LEU A 47 4.82 5.45 3.32
CA LEU A 47 4.14 6.69 3.69
C LEU A 47 3.04 6.43 4.72
N ASP A 48 2.61 7.47 5.42
CA ASP A 48 1.28 7.53 6.03
C ASP A 48 0.29 8.27 5.11
N ALA A 49 -1.00 8.21 5.45
CA ALA A 49 -2.09 8.84 4.71
C ALA A 49 -1.88 10.36 4.52
N GLY A 50 -1.39 11.04 5.55
CA GLY A 50 -1.15 12.48 5.54
C GLY A 50 0.01 12.88 4.63
N GLN A 51 1.01 12.01 4.48
CA GLN A 51 2.11 12.19 3.55
C GLN A 51 1.68 11.98 2.09
N ILE A 52 0.82 11.00 1.80
CA ILE A 52 0.27 10.79 0.45
C ILE A 52 -0.53 12.00 -0.01
N ARG A 53 -1.42 12.53 0.85
CA ARG A 53 -2.24 13.72 0.52
C ARG A 53 -1.40 14.97 0.25
N ARG A 54 -0.18 15.05 0.80
CA ARG A 54 0.77 16.13 0.57
C ARG A 54 1.66 15.92 -0.66
N GLY A 55 1.45 14.86 -1.45
CA GLY A 55 2.27 14.54 -2.61
C GLY A 55 3.70 14.09 -2.25
N THR A 56 3.86 13.50 -1.07
CA THR A 56 5.20 13.08 -0.59
C THR A 56 5.68 11.85 -1.35
N ARG A 57 6.98 11.80 -1.66
CA ARG A 57 7.63 10.66 -2.33
C ARG A 57 7.66 9.41 -1.44
N GLY A 58 7.04 8.31 -1.88
CA GLY A 58 7.03 7.05 -1.15
C GLY A 58 6.18 5.96 -1.77
N LYS A 59 6.01 4.84 -1.06
CA LYS A 59 5.23 3.69 -1.54
C LYS A 59 3.73 3.92 -1.37
N THR A 60 2.99 3.61 -2.43
CA THR A 60 1.52 3.68 -2.47
C THR A 60 0.94 2.43 -3.09
N VAL A 61 -0.31 2.12 -2.73
CA VAL A 61 -1.04 0.94 -3.17
C VAL A 61 -2.36 1.36 -3.79
N ILE A 62 -2.68 0.78 -4.94
CA ILE A 62 -3.96 0.94 -5.63
C ILE A 62 -4.78 -0.33 -5.40
N VAL A 63 -5.99 -0.17 -4.88
CA VAL A 63 -6.90 -1.26 -4.55
C VAL A 63 -8.10 -1.22 -5.48
N GLU A 64 -8.46 -2.35 -6.07
CA GLU A 64 -9.63 -2.49 -6.92
C GLU A 64 -10.92 -2.12 -6.17
N GLY A 65 -11.77 -1.31 -6.81
CA GLY A 65 -13.05 -0.88 -6.24
C GLY A 65 -12.92 0.19 -5.16
N CYS A 66 -11.73 0.76 -4.95
CA CYS A 66 -11.49 1.86 -4.03
C CYS A 66 -10.87 3.04 -4.78
N GLU A 67 -11.38 4.24 -4.56
CA GLU A 67 -10.83 5.45 -5.17
C GLU A 67 -9.55 5.90 -4.46
N GLY A 68 -8.54 6.26 -5.25
CA GLY A 68 -7.29 6.85 -4.76
C GLY A 68 -6.15 5.87 -4.50
N LYS A 69 -5.07 6.42 -3.90
CA LYS A 69 -3.86 5.71 -3.52
C LYS A 69 -3.78 5.62 -2.01
N PHE A 70 -3.42 4.45 -1.49
CA PHE A 70 -3.35 4.17 -0.06
C PHE A 70 -1.92 3.91 0.39
N ALA A 71 -1.60 4.27 1.62
CA ALA A 71 -0.37 3.84 2.22
C ALA A 71 -0.46 2.35 2.56
N PRO A 72 0.62 1.57 2.39
CA PRO A 72 0.63 0.18 2.83
C PRO A 72 0.20 -0.02 4.29
N VAL A 73 0.55 0.91 5.19
CA VAL A 73 0.16 0.86 6.62
C VAL A 73 -1.34 1.11 6.87
N GLU A 74 -2.09 1.56 5.86
CA GLU A 74 -3.54 1.69 5.91
C GLU A 74 -4.26 0.39 5.55
N LEU A 75 -3.53 -0.62 5.07
CA LEU A 75 -4.10 -1.88 4.62
C LEU A 75 -3.95 -2.98 5.67
N ILE A 76 -4.92 -3.89 5.70
CA ILE A 76 -4.87 -5.14 6.45
C ILE A 76 -5.04 -6.28 5.45
N ARG A 77 -4.09 -7.21 5.40
CA ARG A 77 -4.16 -8.40 4.56
C ARG A 77 -5.25 -9.34 5.05
N LEU A 78 -6.11 -9.78 4.12
CA LEU A 78 -7.17 -10.75 4.36
C LEU A 78 -6.88 -12.12 3.72
N GLY A 79 -5.99 -12.17 2.74
CA GLY A 79 -5.62 -13.39 2.04
C GLY A 79 -4.53 -13.13 1.00
N MET A 80 -3.92 -14.20 0.52
CA MET A 80 -2.96 -14.17 -0.60
C MET A 80 -3.56 -14.92 -1.79
N ASN A 81 -3.14 -14.53 -2.99
CA ASN A 81 -3.28 -15.38 -4.17
C ASN A 81 -2.33 -16.58 -4.06
#